data_AF-A0A0C9S455-F1
#
_entry.id   AF-A0A0C9S455-F1
#
_cell.length_a   1.000
_cell.length_b   1.000
_cell.length_c   1.000
_cell.angle_alpha   90.00
_cell.angle_beta   90.00
_cell.angle_gamma   90.00
#
_symmetry.space_group_name_H-M   'P 1'
#
loop_
_entity.id
_entity.type
_entity.pdbx_description
1 polymer ?
#
loop_
_entity_poly.entity_id
_entity_poly.type
_entity_poly.pdbx_seq_one_letter_code
_entity_poly.pdbx_strand_id
1 'polypeptide(L)'
;MPRRRFIALLAMLHVADLDDVSQLSKGKLRFVYWLIHHVNEVSAKLFQPHRDLSVDERMVKSKGRSGIRQYMKDKVTKWGYKLWVLADPDTGYTVQFAVYTGKREQPGPHGLAFDVVCQLCAKY
;
A
#
# COMPACT_ATOMS: atom_id res chain seq x y z
N MET A 1 2.99 -13.14 26.47
CA MET A 1 4.19 -13.66 25.76
C MET A 1 5.44 -13.02 26.35
N PRO A 2 6.51 -13.77 26.67
CA PRO A 2 7.75 -13.19 27.20
C PRO A 2 8.45 -12.24 26.21
N ARG A 3 9.08 -11.17 26.71
CA ARG A 3 9.77 -10.15 25.89
C ARG A 3 10.75 -10.75 24.87
N ARG A 4 11.59 -11.69 25.29
CA ARG A 4 12.58 -12.34 24.40
C ARG A 4 11.90 -13.07 23.23
N ARG A 5 10.82 -13.80 23.51
CA ARG A 5 10.04 -14.51 22.49
C ARG A 5 9.37 -13.55 21.53
N PHE A 6 8.78 -12.45 22.03
CA PHE A 6 8.15 -11.45 21.19
C PHE A 6 9.13 -10.80 20.21
N ILE A 7 10.30 -10.37 20.68
CA ILE A 7 11.33 -9.75 19.83
C ILE A 7 11.86 -10.75 18.79
N ALA A 8 12.09 -12.01 19.18
CA ALA A 8 12.55 -13.04 18.26
C ALA A 8 11.54 -13.28 17.13
N LEU A 9 10.25 -13.39 17.45
CA LEU A 9 9.19 -13.53 16.45
C LEU A 9 9.09 -12.32 15.54
N LEU A 10 9.18 -11.10 16.08
CA LEU A 10 9.14 -9.87 15.29
C LEU A 10 10.33 -9.77 14.32
N ALA A 11 11.51 -10.23 14.72
CA ALA A 11 12.72 -10.21 13.89
C ALA A 11 12.68 -11.24 12.74
N MET A 12 11.96 -12.35 12.93
CA MET A 12 11.85 -13.46 11.97
C MET A 12 10.49 -13.46 11.24
N LEU A 13 9.70 -12.40 11.35
CA LEU A 13 8.41 -12.32 10.68
C LEU A 13 8.64 -12.12 9.17
N HIS A 14 8.43 -13.19 8.41
CA HIS A 14 8.42 -13.18 6.96
C HIS A 14 7.02 -13.42 6.45
N VAL A 15 6.66 -12.67 5.42
CA VAL A 15 5.32 -12.69 4.85
C VAL A 15 5.39 -13.31 3.46
N ALA A 16 6.40 -13.04 2.64
CA ALA A 16 6.58 -13.71 1.35
C ALA A 16 7.40 -15.00 1.43
N ASP A 17 7.12 -15.91 0.50
CA ASP A 17 8.00 -17.01 0.14
C ASP A 17 9.17 -16.47 -0.72
N LEU A 18 10.41 -16.81 -0.35
CA LEU A 18 11.62 -16.35 -1.03
C LEU A 18 12.00 -17.24 -2.21
N ASP A 19 11.49 -18.48 -2.24
CA ASP A 19 11.79 -19.45 -3.30
C ASP A 19 10.83 -19.31 -4.50
N ASP A 20 9.74 -18.56 -4.32
CA ASP A 20 8.79 -18.23 -5.38
C ASP A 20 9.37 -17.18 -6.34
N VAL A 21 9.90 -17.65 -7.47
CA VAL A 21 10.47 -16.83 -8.55
C VAL A 21 9.46 -15.84 -9.12
N SER A 22 8.15 -16.11 -9.03
CA SER A 22 7.12 -15.19 -9.54
C SER A 22 7.13 -13.84 -8.81
N GLN A 23 7.62 -13.81 -7.57
CA GLN A 23 7.73 -12.60 -6.75
C GLN A 23 8.73 -11.59 -7.31
N LEU A 24 9.70 -12.02 -8.11
CA LEU A 24 10.69 -11.11 -8.72
C LEU A 24 10.02 -10.05 -9.61
N SER A 25 8.98 -10.44 -10.33
CA SER A 25 8.18 -9.55 -11.18
C SER A 25 7.44 -8.45 -10.39
N LYS A 26 7.26 -8.62 -9.06
CA LYS A 26 6.58 -7.67 -8.18
C LYS A 26 7.49 -6.53 -7.70
N GLY A 27 8.74 -6.53 -8.16
CA GLY A 27 9.69 -5.44 -7.96
C GLY A 27 9.98 -5.15 -6.49
N LYS A 28 9.85 -3.87 -6.10
CA LYS A 28 10.19 -3.40 -4.73
C LYS A 28 9.21 -3.90 -3.65
N LEU A 29 8.03 -4.38 -4.03
CA LEU A 29 6.99 -4.85 -3.09
C LEU A 29 6.96 -6.36 -2.91
N ARG A 30 7.86 -7.11 -3.56
CA ARG A 30 7.86 -8.58 -3.57
C ARG A 30 7.67 -9.24 -2.21
N PHE A 31 8.25 -8.67 -1.15
CA PHE A 31 8.19 -9.26 0.19
C PHE A 31 6.84 -9.10 0.90
N VAL A 32 5.95 -8.26 0.39
CA VAL A 32 4.65 -7.92 0.99
C VAL A 32 3.51 -7.92 -0.03
N TYR A 33 3.79 -8.28 -1.28
CA TYR A 33 2.86 -8.15 -2.40
C TYR A 33 1.57 -8.92 -2.16
N TRP A 34 1.67 -10.20 -1.76
CA TRP A 34 0.49 -11.02 -1.50
C TRP A 34 -0.36 -10.43 -0.37
N LEU A 35 0.25 -9.88 0.68
CA LEU A 35 -0.48 -9.34 1.83
C LEU A 35 -1.27 -8.11 1.40
N ILE A 36 -0.66 -7.22 0.60
CA ILE A 36 -1.35 -6.06 0.04
C ILE A 36 -2.53 -6.50 -0.83
N HIS A 37 -2.32 -7.50 -1.69
CA HIS A 37 -3.36 -8.05 -2.54
C HIS A 37 -4.51 -8.63 -1.74
N HIS A 38 -4.19 -9.47 -0.75
CA HIS A 38 -5.16 -10.11 0.14
C HIS A 38 -5.99 -9.07 0.90
N VAL A 39 -5.36 -8.04 1.47
CA VAL A 39 -6.10 -6.97 2.16
C VAL A 39 -7.03 -6.24 1.19
N ASN A 40 -6.57 -5.86 0.00
CA ASN A 40 -7.43 -5.21 -0.99
C ASN A 40 -8.61 -6.09 -1.45
N GLU A 41 -8.38 -7.40 -1.62
CA GLU A 41 -9.44 -8.34 -1.97
C GLU A 41 -10.48 -8.49 -0.87
N VAL A 42 -10.02 -8.69 0.37
CA VAL A 42 -10.90 -8.89 1.52
C VAL A 42 -11.65 -7.59 1.84
N SER A 43 -10.99 -6.44 1.80
CA SER A 43 -11.63 -5.13 2.02
C SER A 43 -12.77 -4.89 1.02
N ALA A 44 -12.52 -5.11 -0.27
CA ALA A 44 -13.54 -4.93 -1.31
C ALA A 44 -14.68 -5.98 -1.21
N LYS A 45 -14.40 -7.17 -0.69
CA LYS A 45 -15.40 -8.24 -0.52
C LYS A 45 -16.29 -8.02 0.70
N LEU A 46 -15.73 -7.50 1.79
CA LEU A 46 -16.44 -7.36 3.07
C LEU A 46 -17.22 -6.06 3.20
N PHE A 47 -17.03 -5.10 2.29
CA PHE A 47 -17.66 -3.79 2.36
C PHE A 47 -18.07 -3.29 0.98
N GLN A 48 -19.34 -2.92 0.85
CA GLN A 48 -19.86 -2.20 -0.31
C GLN A 48 -19.82 -0.70 0.01
N PRO A 49 -19.02 0.12 -0.70
CA PRO A 49 -18.97 1.56 -0.47
C PRO A 49 -20.26 2.26 -0.86
N HIS A 50 -20.48 3.46 -0.28
CA HIS A 50 -21.59 4.32 -0.64
C HIS A 50 -21.38 4.95 -2.03
N ARG A 51 -22.31 5.81 -2.45
CA ARG A 51 -22.28 6.47 -3.77
C ARG A 51 -20.98 7.21 -4.02
N ASP A 52 -20.46 7.89 -3.01
CA ASP A 52 -19.34 8.80 -3.14
C ASP A 52 -18.06 8.10 -2.66
N LEU A 53 -16.96 8.31 -3.38
CA LEU A 53 -15.66 7.71 -3.08
C LEU A 53 -14.59 8.79 -3.09
N SER A 54 -13.61 8.68 -2.19
CA SER A 54 -12.50 9.62 -2.07
C SER A 54 -11.16 8.92 -2.31
N VAL A 55 -10.35 9.48 -3.20
CA VAL A 55 -8.96 9.05 -3.42
C VAL A 55 -8.02 10.11 -2.85
N ASP A 56 -7.16 9.71 -1.92
CA ASP A 56 -6.16 10.61 -1.32
C ASP A 56 -4.92 9.83 -0.85
N GLU A 57 -3.96 10.54 -0.27
CA GLU A 57 -2.64 10.06 0.08
C GLU A 57 -2.51 9.87 1.60
N ARG A 58 -2.14 8.65 2.00
CA ARG A 58 -1.86 8.29 3.39
C ARG A 58 -0.36 8.05 3.61
N MET A 59 0.17 8.60 4.69
CA MET A 59 1.56 8.38 5.10
C MET A 59 1.65 7.34 6.21
N VAL A 60 2.39 6.25 5.98
CA VAL A 60 2.76 5.27 7.00
C VAL A 60 4.14 5.60 7.52
N LYS A 61 4.23 6.02 8.79
CA LYS A 61 5.48 6.43 9.42
C LYS A 61 6.51 5.31 9.37
N SER A 62 7.69 5.62 8.86
CA SER A 62 8.83 4.69 8.89
C SER A 62 10.15 5.44 8.98
N LYS A 63 11.02 4.98 9.87
CA LYS A 63 12.43 5.37 9.93
C LYS A 63 13.35 4.38 9.23
N GLY A 64 12.80 3.27 8.72
CA GLY A 64 13.55 2.24 8.02
C GLY A 64 14.24 2.79 6.76
N ARG A 65 15.38 2.21 6.40
CA ARG A 65 16.07 2.53 5.15
C ARG A 65 15.41 1.73 4.03
N SER A 66 14.77 2.41 3.09
CA SER A 66 14.12 1.78 1.94
C SER A 66 14.02 2.76 0.78
N GLY A 67 14.24 2.26 -0.45
CA GLY A 67 14.17 3.06 -1.68
C GLY A 67 12.76 3.47 -2.12
N ILE A 68 11.71 3.07 -1.39
CA ILE A 68 10.33 3.54 -1.60
C ILE A 68 9.91 4.62 -0.60
N ARG A 69 10.74 4.90 0.43
CA ARG A 69 10.44 5.90 1.46
C ARG A 69 10.34 7.29 0.82
N GLN A 70 9.26 8.00 1.14
CA GLN A 70 8.98 9.36 0.66
C GLN A 70 9.13 10.38 1.78
N TYR A 71 9.47 11.60 1.37
CA TYR A 71 9.38 12.80 2.20
C TYR A 71 8.23 13.67 1.71
N MET A 72 7.29 14.02 2.60
CA MET A 72 6.20 14.95 2.31
C MET A 72 6.25 16.08 3.33
N LYS A 73 6.66 17.28 2.89
CA LYS A 73 6.93 18.44 3.76
C LYS A 73 5.73 18.84 4.63
N ASP A 74 4.54 18.77 4.04
CA ASP A 74 3.31 19.34 4.61
C ASP A 74 2.47 18.32 5.40
N LYS A 75 2.91 17.06 5.49
CA LYS A 75 2.26 16.04 6.33
C LYS A 75 2.90 16.02 7.73
N VAL A 76 2.09 15.76 8.76
CA VAL A 76 2.57 15.59 10.16
C VAL A 76 3.65 14.51 10.23
N THR A 77 3.40 13.38 9.56
CA THR A 77 4.41 12.34 9.33
C THR A 77 5.14 12.64 8.03
N LYS A 78 6.26 13.36 8.14
CA LYS A 78 7.03 13.78 6.96
C LYS A 78 7.76 12.63 6.26
N TRP A 79 8.27 11.66 7.01
CA TRP A 79 9.04 10.53 6.48
C TRP A 79 8.29 9.21 6.65
N GLY A 80 8.08 8.49 5.56
CA GLY A 80 7.34 7.24 5.59
C GLY A 80 7.10 6.60 4.23
N TYR A 81 6.22 5.60 4.20
CA TYR A 81 5.71 5.02 2.96
C TYR A 81 4.45 5.77 2.56
N LYS A 82 4.43 6.27 1.32
CA LYS A 82 3.26 6.91 0.73
C LYS A 82 2.33 5.85 0.15
N LEU A 83 1.07 5.88 0.54
CA LEU A 83 0.00 5.07 -0.02
C LEU A 83 -0.99 5.99 -0.74
N TRP A 84 -1.49 5.54 -1.89
CA TRP A 84 -2.74 6.04 -2.47
C TRP A 84 -3.87 5.20 -1.91
N VAL A 85 -4.92 5.83 -1.40
CA VAL A 85 -6.01 5.17 -0.69
C VAL A 85 -7.33 5.60 -1.31
N LEU A 86 -8.14 4.61 -1.69
CA LEU A 86 -9.56 4.76 -2.01
C LEU A 86 -10.36 4.44 -0.74
N ALA A 87 -11.12 5.42 -0.27
CA ALA A 87 -11.93 5.29 0.92
C ALA A 87 -13.36 5.78 0.69
N ASP A 88 -14.28 5.19 1.45
CA ASP A 88 -15.64 5.69 1.59
C ASP A 88 -15.64 6.90 2.54
N PRO A 89 -16.09 8.09 2.10
CA PRO A 89 -16.00 9.32 2.88
C PRO A 89 -16.92 9.29 4.11
N ASP A 90 -18.07 8.62 4.02
CA ASP A 90 -19.07 8.60 5.09
C ASP A 90 -18.61 7.74 6.28
N THR A 91 -17.92 6.63 6.02
CA THR A 91 -17.45 5.69 7.05
C THR A 91 -15.95 5.78 7.33
N GLY A 92 -15.17 6.39 6.44
CA GLY A 92 -13.70 6.36 6.45
C GLY A 92 -13.11 5.00 6.08
N TYR A 93 -13.92 4.04 5.62
CA TYR A 93 -13.46 2.68 5.32
C TYR A 93 -12.50 2.67 4.13
N THR A 94 -11.35 2.01 4.27
CA THR A 94 -10.39 1.85 3.17
C THR A 94 -10.78 0.66 2.31
N VAL A 95 -11.27 0.96 1.11
CA VAL A 95 -11.77 -0.02 0.14
C VAL A 95 -10.61 -0.65 -0.64
N GLN A 96 -9.71 0.19 -1.15
CA GLN A 96 -8.49 -0.24 -1.83
C GLN A 96 -7.34 0.73 -1.55
N PHE A 97 -6.11 0.24 -1.69
CA PHE A 97 -4.94 1.11 -1.67
C PHE A 97 -3.81 0.57 -2.58
N ALA A 98 -2.93 1.48 -2.98
CA ALA A 98 -1.73 1.18 -3.74
C ALA A 98 -0.50 1.83 -3.08
N VAL A 99 0.59 1.07 -2.94
CA VAL A 99 1.86 1.60 -2.38
C VAL A 99 2.61 2.35 -3.46
N TYR A 100 3.04 3.58 -3.18
CA TYR A 100 3.90 4.32 -4.09
C TYR A 100 5.35 3.82 -4.01
N THR A 101 5.87 3.32 -5.13
CA THR A 101 7.21 2.71 -5.21
C THR A 101 8.27 3.60 -5.86
N GLY A 102 7.93 4.86 -6.12
CA GLY A 102 8.75 5.83 -6.86
C GLY A 102 8.18 6.13 -8.25
N LYS A 103 8.95 6.91 -9.03
CA LYS A 103 8.57 7.31 -10.39
C LYS A 103 8.49 6.07 -11.30
N ARG A 104 7.41 5.94 -12.06
CA ARG A 104 7.30 4.93 -13.13
C ARG A 104 8.19 5.35 -14.30
N GLU A 105 8.89 4.40 -14.91
CA GLU A 105 9.72 4.66 -16.10
C GLU A 105 8.86 5.04 -17.31
N GLN A 106 7.66 4.46 -17.39
CA GLN A 106 6.66 4.73 -18.42
C GLN A 106 5.33 5.12 -17.76
N PRO A 107 5.09 6.41 -17.50
CA PRO A 107 3.78 6.88 -17.03
C PRO A 107 2.73 6.76 -18.14
N GLY A 108 1.47 6.55 -17.77
CA GLY A 108 0.37 6.59 -18.74
C GLY A 108 0.25 7.97 -19.40
N PRO A 109 -0.41 8.04 -20.57
CA PRO A 109 -0.53 9.29 -21.35
C PRO A 109 -1.27 10.40 -20.60
N HIS A 110 -2.07 10.05 -19.59
CA HIS A 110 -2.90 10.97 -18.80
C HIS A 110 -2.26 11.36 -17.45
N GLY A 111 -1.05 10.85 -17.16
CA GLY A 111 -0.30 11.18 -15.95
C GLY A 111 -0.62 10.31 -14.73
N LEU A 112 0.21 10.45 -13.69
CA LEU A 112 0.20 9.57 -12.51
C LEU A 112 -1.14 9.58 -11.75
N ALA A 113 -1.74 10.76 -11.56
CA ALA A 113 -2.98 10.89 -10.80
C ALA A 113 -4.13 10.13 -11.48
N PHE A 114 -4.25 10.29 -12.80
CA PHE A 114 -5.24 9.57 -13.60
C PHE A 114 -5.03 8.06 -13.49
N ASP A 115 -3.80 7.58 -13.70
CA ASP A 115 -3.48 6.15 -13.64
C ASP A 115 -3.83 5.54 -12.28
N VAL A 116 -3.55 6.27 -11.19
CA VAL A 116 -3.84 5.82 -9.81
C VAL A 116 -5.34 5.76 -9.57
N VAL A 117 -6.10 6.78 -9.97
CA VAL A 117 -7.55 6.81 -9.79
C VAL A 117 -8.20 5.68 -10.59
N CYS A 118 -7.86 5.52 -11.86
CA CYS A 118 -8.37 4.42 -12.68
C CYS A 118 -8.01 3.05 -12.09
N GLN A 119 -6.77 2.89 -11.59
CA GLN A 119 -6.34 1.64 -10.96
C GLN A 119 -7.17 1.31 -9.71
N LEU A 120 -7.40 2.28 -8.81
CA LEU A 120 -8.11 2.04 -7.55
C LEU A 120 -9.62 1.87 -7.77
N CYS A 121 -10.18 2.59 -8.72
CA CYS A 121 -11.61 2.52 -9.05
C CYS A 121 -11.96 1.37 -9.99
N ALA A 122 -11.01 0.57 -10.50
CA ALA A 122 -11.27 -0.46 -11.52
C ALA A 122 -12.33 -1.53 -11.14
N LYS A 123 -12.76 -1.61 -9.88
CA LYS A 123 -13.81 -2.51 -9.39
C LYS A 123 -15.17 -1.85 -9.19
N TYR A 124 -15.29 -0.54 -9.38
CA TYR A 124 -16.48 0.28 -9.08
C TYR A 124 -16.83 1.19 -10.25
#